data_AF-A0A4Q4ZP96-F1
#
_entry.id   AF-A0A4Q4ZP96-F1
#
_cell.length_a   1.000
_cell.length_b   1.000
_cell.length_c   1.000
_cell.angle_alpha   90.00
_cell.angle_beta   90.00
_cell.angle_gamma   90.00
#
_symmetry.space_group_name_H-M   'P 1'
#
loop_
_entity.id
_entity.type
_entity.pdbx_description
1 polymer ?
#
loop_
_entity_poly.entity_id
_entity_poly.type
_entity_poly.pdbx_seq_one_letter_code
_entity_poly.pdbx_strand_id
1 'polypeptide(L)'
;MPSYHRKTLGQLVSSAGMRYINKLSVLERPRRNEIVMEKLKKAGVLLNKQSVDHEFAAVVEVAVTELEKSNGLEEHAWDLIGEVQKKYGSWAARLSESTFLELFYRLIKARNDWKEDRSYPFEAFQHSPVAAQADAFMAIRNFIWLDTDFSFYQAGGGIEPEGDENEQAAEEDMEMKEVGEEIKEMERNQEAKDAMEGPIQEDFDKMELC
;
A
#
# COMPACT_ATOMS: atom_id res chain seq x y z
N MET A 1 -14.76 10.16 -17.04
CA MET A 1 -13.30 10.11 -16.76
C MET A 1 -12.96 8.68 -16.34
N PRO A 2 -11.95 8.00 -16.90
CA PRO A 2 -11.60 6.65 -16.46
C PRO A 2 -10.95 6.74 -15.08
N SER A 3 -11.42 5.93 -14.11
CA SER A 3 -10.82 5.86 -12.78
C SER A 3 -9.37 5.39 -12.91
N TYR A 4 -8.42 6.27 -12.54
CA TYR A 4 -7.03 5.89 -12.38
C TYR A 4 -7.00 4.78 -11.33
N HIS A 5 -6.72 3.55 -11.78
CA HIS A 5 -6.57 2.39 -10.90
C HIS A 5 -5.51 2.74 -9.84
N ARG A 6 -5.95 2.86 -8.58
CA ARG A 6 -5.08 3.12 -7.43
C ARG A 6 -4.03 1.99 -7.43
N LYS A 7 -2.78 2.32 -7.75
CA LYS A 7 -1.71 1.31 -7.76
C LYS A 7 -1.62 0.71 -6.36
N THR A 8 -1.63 -0.61 -6.27
CA THR A 8 -1.43 -1.29 -5.00
C THR A 8 0.06 -1.56 -4.80
N LEU A 9 0.51 -1.69 -3.54
CA LEU A 9 1.91 -1.99 -3.22
C LEU A 9 2.40 -3.26 -3.95
N GLY A 10 1.49 -4.23 -4.12
CA GLY A 10 1.67 -5.43 -4.94
C GLY A 10 2.16 -5.25 -6.37
N GLN A 11 1.69 -4.18 -7.02
CA GLN A 11 2.08 -3.86 -8.38
C GLN A 11 3.45 -3.17 -8.44
N LEU A 12 3.93 -2.67 -7.31
CA LEU A 12 5.20 -1.97 -7.17
C LEU A 12 6.34 -2.89 -6.70
N VAL A 13 6.06 -4.00 -6.06
CA VAL A 13 7.10 -4.95 -5.64
C VAL A 13 7.61 -5.82 -6.80
N SER A 14 8.92 -6.12 -6.81
CA SER A 14 9.50 -6.98 -7.83
C SER A 14 9.28 -8.46 -7.58
N SER A 15 8.96 -9.21 -8.63
CA SER A 15 8.81 -10.67 -8.56
C SER A 15 10.03 -11.41 -9.08
N ALA A 16 11.05 -10.68 -9.55
CA ALA A 16 12.25 -11.29 -10.09
C ALA A 16 13.06 -11.88 -8.93
N GLY A 17 13.08 -13.21 -8.81
CA GLY A 17 13.69 -13.89 -7.66
C GLY A 17 12.91 -13.75 -6.35
N MET A 18 11.64 -13.33 -6.39
CA MET A 18 10.80 -13.09 -5.21
C MET A 18 9.42 -13.70 -5.41
N ARG A 19 8.85 -14.27 -4.35
CA ARG A 19 7.51 -14.86 -4.36
C ARG A 19 6.68 -14.38 -3.18
N TYR A 20 5.79 -13.43 -3.44
CA TYR A 20 4.82 -12.96 -2.45
C TYR A 20 3.62 -13.91 -2.41
N ILE A 21 3.16 -14.24 -1.20
CA ILE A 21 1.94 -15.06 -0.97
C ILE A 21 0.75 -14.45 -1.71
N ASN A 22 0.56 -13.14 -1.55
CA ASN A 22 -0.50 -12.41 -2.23
C ASN A 22 0.03 -11.05 -2.66
N LYS A 23 0.08 -10.81 -3.97
CA LYS A 23 0.42 -9.47 -4.48
C LYS A 23 -0.67 -8.45 -4.19
N LEU A 24 -1.94 -8.84 -4.08
CA LEU A 24 -3.00 -7.89 -3.73
C LEU A 24 -2.85 -7.38 -2.28
N SER A 25 -2.17 -8.13 -1.42
CA SER A 25 -1.93 -7.78 -0.01
C SER A 25 -0.51 -8.19 0.39
N VAL A 26 0.48 -7.35 0.04
CA VAL A 26 1.89 -7.60 0.40
C VAL A 26 2.03 -7.62 1.93
N LEU A 27 1.39 -6.65 2.59
CA LEU A 27 1.13 -6.65 4.03
C LEU A 27 -0.25 -7.22 4.30
N GLU A 28 -0.46 -7.78 5.48
CA GLU A 28 -1.67 -8.45 5.95
C GLU A 28 -2.90 -7.54 5.88
N ARG A 29 -2.74 -6.27 6.28
CA ARG A 29 -3.80 -5.28 6.25
C ARG A 29 -3.67 -4.34 5.03
N PRO A 30 -4.73 -4.13 4.23
CA PRO A 30 -4.71 -3.19 3.11
C PRO A 30 -4.28 -1.76 3.52
N ARG A 31 -4.77 -1.24 4.66
CA ARG A 31 -4.38 0.09 5.18
C ARG A 31 -2.87 0.25 5.33
N ARG A 32 -2.15 -0.79 5.77
CA ARG A 32 -0.67 -0.75 5.90
C ARG A 32 0.02 -0.62 4.54
N ASN A 33 -0.51 -1.29 3.51
CA ASN A 33 0.00 -1.14 2.15
C ASN A 33 -0.16 0.32 1.66
N GLU A 34 -1.30 0.95 1.95
CA GLU A 34 -1.55 2.36 1.62
C GLU A 34 -0.61 3.31 2.36
N ILE A 35 -0.42 3.10 3.67
CA ILE A 35 0.49 3.88 4.50
C ILE A 35 1.92 3.81 3.94
N VAL A 36 2.42 2.62 3.58
CA VAL A 36 3.76 2.47 2.99
C VAL A 36 3.88 3.28 1.69
N MET A 37 2.90 3.17 0.78
CA MET A 37 2.90 3.94 -0.46
C MET A 37 2.84 5.45 -0.22
N GLU A 38 2.04 5.90 0.75
CA GLU A 38 1.96 7.30 1.15
C GLU A 38 3.30 7.81 1.69
N LYS A 39 3.97 7.04 2.57
CA LYS A 39 5.26 7.44 3.14
C LYS A 39 6.36 7.48 2.07
N LEU A 40 6.40 6.51 1.17
CA LEU A 40 7.30 6.51 0.00
C LEU A 40 7.08 7.76 -0.86
N LYS A 41 5.82 8.06 -1.21
CA LYS A 41 5.47 9.25 -2.00
C LYS A 41 5.87 10.54 -1.28
N LYS A 42 5.60 10.65 0.02
CA LYS A 42 6.00 11.80 0.87
C LYS A 42 7.51 11.93 1.05
N ALA A 43 8.28 10.89 0.77
CA ALA A 43 9.75 10.93 0.73
C ALA A 43 10.29 11.29 -0.68
N GLY A 44 9.41 11.52 -1.66
CA GLY A 44 9.81 11.86 -3.03
C GLY A 44 10.10 10.64 -3.91
N VAL A 45 9.81 9.42 -3.44
CA VAL A 45 10.01 8.19 -4.22
C VAL A 45 8.96 8.11 -5.32
N LEU A 46 9.40 7.89 -6.57
CA LEU A 46 8.48 7.65 -7.68
C LEU A 46 7.77 6.31 -7.48
N LEU A 47 6.44 6.28 -7.49
CA LEU A 47 5.66 5.05 -7.32
C LEU A 47 5.65 4.19 -8.61
N ASN A 48 6.81 3.62 -8.90
CA ASN A 48 7.05 2.64 -9.94
C ASN A 48 7.85 1.45 -9.36
N LYS A 49 7.85 0.34 -10.10
CA LYS A 49 8.46 -0.92 -9.65
C LYS A 49 9.96 -0.79 -9.35
N GLN A 50 10.71 -0.11 -10.22
CA GLN A 50 12.16 0.02 -10.08
C GLN A 50 12.52 0.87 -8.86
N SER A 51 11.88 2.02 -8.69
CA SER A 51 12.16 2.91 -7.55
C SER A 51 11.79 2.28 -6.22
N VAL A 52 10.63 1.64 -6.12
CA VAL A 52 10.22 0.95 -4.88
C VAL A 52 11.12 -0.23 -4.57
N ASP A 53 11.52 -1.02 -5.57
CA ASP A 53 12.45 -2.14 -5.37
C ASP A 53 13.83 -1.66 -4.91
N HIS A 54 14.33 -0.52 -5.40
CA HIS A 54 15.57 0.08 -4.88
C HIS A 54 15.45 0.55 -3.41
N GLU A 55 14.35 1.22 -3.05
CA GLU A 55 14.13 1.66 -1.66
C GLU A 55 14.02 0.47 -0.71
N PHE A 56 13.32 -0.59 -1.13
CA PHE A 56 13.19 -1.82 -0.36
C PHE A 56 14.51 -2.59 -0.27
N ALA A 57 15.34 -2.55 -1.30
CA ALA A 57 16.66 -3.17 -1.24
C ALA A 57 17.57 -2.42 -0.26
N ALA A 58 17.50 -1.09 -0.27
CA ALA A 58 18.34 -0.26 0.59
C ALA A 58 18.01 -0.43 2.09
N VAL A 59 16.75 -0.62 2.48
CA VAL A 59 16.42 -0.94 3.88
C VAL A 59 16.95 -2.32 4.30
N VAL A 60 16.94 -3.30 3.39
CA VAL A 60 17.52 -4.64 3.67
C VAL A 60 19.04 -4.57 3.74
N GLU A 61 19.68 -3.77 2.88
CA GLU A 61 21.12 -3.52 2.92
C GLU A 61 21.58 -2.89 4.24
N VAL A 62 20.80 -1.94 4.79
CA VAL A 62 21.06 -1.41 6.13
C VAL A 62 20.97 -2.52 7.18
N ALA A 63 19.97 -3.40 7.11
CA ALA A 63 19.85 -4.52 8.04
C ALA A 63 21.04 -5.50 7.94
N VAL A 64 21.50 -5.79 6.72
CA VAL A 64 22.72 -6.59 6.49
C VAL A 64 23.92 -5.93 7.15
N THR A 65 24.11 -4.64 6.92
CA THR A 65 25.24 -3.88 7.49
C THR A 65 25.22 -3.88 9.02
N GLU A 66 24.04 -3.82 9.63
CA GLU A 66 23.89 -3.85 11.08
C GLU A 66 24.19 -5.24 11.66
N LEU A 67 23.64 -6.29 11.05
CA LEU A 67 23.99 -7.66 11.41
C LEU A 67 25.49 -7.94 11.23
N GLU A 68 26.15 -7.39 10.20
CA GLU A 68 27.61 -7.57 10.06
C GLU A 68 28.37 -6.90 11.20
N LYS A 69 27.97 -5.69 11.62
CA LYS A 69 28.63 -4.96 12.72
C LYS A 69 28.50 -5.67 14.06
N SER A 70 27.38 -6.33 14.30
CA SER A 70 27.13 -7.10 15.52
C SER A 70 27.72 -8.52 15.47
N ASN A 71 28.35 -8.93 14.35
CA ASN A 71 28.66 -10.34 14.06
C ASN A 71 27.43 -11.26 14.12
N GLY A 72 26.29 -10.69 13.73
CA GLY A 72 24.97 -11.26 13.78
C GLY A 72 24.36 -11.28 15.17
N LEU A 73 25.06 -10.90 16.23
CA LEU A 73 24.68 -11.22 17.62
C LEU A 73 23.39 -10.55 18.15
N GLU A 74 22.61 -9.84 17.32
CA GLU A 74 21.26 -9.44 17.71
C GLU A 74 20.44 -10.64 18.17
N GLU A 75 19.91 -10.52 19.39
CA GLU A 75 19.05 -11.51 20.01
C GLU A 75 17.69 -11.52 19.33
N HIS A 76 17.19 -10.33 18.99
CA HIS A 76 15.86 -10.15 18.45
C HIS A 76 15.79 -9.32 17.17
N ALA A 77 14.88 -9.71 16.28
CA ALA A 77 14.59 -9.00 15.04
C ALA A 77 14.07 -7.59 15.29
N TRP A 78 13.30 -7.35 16.34
CA TRP A 78 12.75 -6.02 16.63
C TRP A 78 13.84 -5.01 17.02
N ASP A 79 14.90 -5.43 17.72
CA ASP A 79 16.06 -4.58 18.00
C ASP A 79 16.77 -4.15 16.72
N LEU A 80 17.02 -5.12 15.83
CA LEU A 80 17.62 -4.86 14.51
C LEU A 80 16.77 -3.87 13.72
N ILE A 81 15.46 -4.12 13.64
CA ILE A 81 14.53 -3.30 12.87
C ILE A 81 14.44 -1.87 13.40
N GLY A 82 14.46 -1.69 14.72
CA GLY A 82 14.54 -0.37 15.34
C GLY A 82 15.79 0.40 14.92
N GLU A 83 16.95 -0.26 14.87
CA GLU A 83 18.20 0.35 14.39
C GLU A 83 18.17 0.65 12.89
N VAL A 84 17.59 -0.25 12.08
CA VAL A 84 17.41 -0.03 10.64
C VAL A 84 16.55 1.21 10.37
N GLN A 85 15.42 1.38 11.07
CA GLN A 85 14.57 2.57 10.89
C GLN A 85 15.32 3.86 11.24
N LYS A 86 16.07 3.86 12.36
CA LYS A 86 16.85 5.02 12.79
C LYS A 86 17.93 5.39 11.77
N LYS A 87 18.64 4.40 11.22
CA LYS A 87 19.78 4.61 10.32
C LYS A 87 19.38 4.92 8.89
N TYR A 88 18.37 4.23 8.38
CA TYR A 88 17.88 4.48 7.03
C TYR A 88 17.15 5.82 6.91
N GLY A 89 16.33 6.17 7.92
CA GLY A 89 15.57 7.42 7.92
C GLY A 89 14.46 7.44 6.85
N SER A 90 14.26 8.60 6.23
CA SER A 90 13.33 8.78 5.10
C SER A 90 11.88 8.31 5.36
N TRP A 91 11.32 7.46 4.51
CA TRP A 91 9.96 6.93 4.63
C TRP A 91 9.86 5.87 5.73
N ALA A 92 10.91 5.07 5.96
CA ALA A 92 10.88 3.97 6.93
C ALA A 92 10.71 4.49 8.37
N ALA A 93 11.35 5.61 8.70
CA ALA A 93 11.22 6.27 10.00
C ALA A 93 9.83 6.89 10.25
N ARG A 94 8.97 6.98 9.23
CA ARG A 94 7.60 7.51 9.32
C ARG A 94 6.55 6.40 9.43
N LEU A 95 6.97 5.14 9.44
CA LEU A 95 6.11 3.99 9.65
C LEU A 95 6.10 3.61 11.13
N SER A 96 4.98 3.07 11.61
CA SER A 96 4.99 2.38 12.89
C SER A 96 5.96 1.19 12.83
N GLU A 97 6.58 0.87 13.96
CA GLU A 97 7.51 -0.26 14.08
C GLU A 97 6.83 -1.56 13.63
N SER A 98 5.55 -1.75 13.97
CA SER A 98 4.74 -2.91 13.58
C SER A 98 4.60 -3.04 12.06
N THR A 99 4.32 -1.92 11.37
CA THR A 99 4.18 -1.89 9.91
C THR A 99 5.51 -2.14 9.22
N PHE A 100 6.59 -1.55 9.73
CA PHE A 100 7.91 -1.70 9.13
C PHE A 100 8.50 -3.09 9.37
N LEU A 101 8.36 -3.65 10.57
CA LEU A 101 8.73 -5.04 10.89
C LEU A 101 8.00 -6.02 9.98
N GLU A 102 6.68 -5.85 9.81
CA GLU A 102 5.92 -6.70 8.89
C GLU A 102 6.42 -6.56 7.45
N LEU A 103 6.64 -5.34 6.96
CA LEU A 103 7.17 -5.13 5.62
C LEU A 103 8.50 -5.85 5.44
N PHE A 104 9.43 -5.68 6.38
CA PHE A 104 10.73 -6.34 6.35
C PHE A 104 10.58 -7.87 6.33
N TYR A 105 9.78 -8.43 7.24
CA TYR A 105 9.48 -9.86 7.29
C TYR A 105 8.93 -10.36 5.95
N ARG A 106 7.96 -9.66 5.35
CA ARG A 106 7.33 -10.03 4.07
C ARG A 106 8.32 -10.02 2.90
N LEU A 107 9.32 -9.13 2.90
CA LEU A 107 10.38 -9.12 1.88
C LEU A 107 11.28 -10.35 2.00
N ILE A 108 11.80 -10.64 3.20
CA ILE A 108 12.67 -11.79 3.43
C ILE A 108 11.91 -13.10 3.19
N LYS A 109 10.68 -13.19 3.69
CA LYS A 109 9.79 -14.34 3.46
C LYS A 109 9.57 -14.57 1.97
N ALA A 110 9.29 -13.51 1.20
CA ALA A 110 9.06 -13.66 -0.23
C ALA A 110 10.29 -14.21 -0.97
N ARG A 111 11.51 -13.89 -0.52
CA ARG A 111 12.72 -14.52 -1.04
C ARG A 111 12.85 -15.98 -0.59
N ASN A 112 12.56 -16.29 0.67
CA ASN A 112 12.59 -17.66 1.19
C ASN A 112 11.59 -18.57 0.44
N ASP A 113 10.34 -18.13 0.28
CA ASP A 113 9.29 -18.85 -0.45
C ASP A 113 9.69 -19.11 -1.91
N TRP A 114 10.42 -18.19 -2.53
CA TRP A 114 10.99 -18.41 -3.87
C TRP A 114 12.12 -19.46 -3.86
N LYS A 115 12.92 -19.55 -2.80
CA LYS A 115 13.98 -20.58 -2.70
C LYS A 115 13.39 -21.98 -2.53
N GLU A 116 12.30 -22.10 -1.78
CA GLU A 116 11.60 -23.36 -1.52
C GLU A 116 10.90 -23.90 -2.77
N ASP A 117 10.27 -23.02 -3.53
CA ASP A 117 9.71 -23.36 -4.83
C ASP A 117 10.08 -22.26 -5.82
N ARG A 118 11.04 -22.59 -6.70
CA ARG A 118 11.67 -21.63 -7.59
C ARG A 118 10.79 -21.37 -8.79
N SER A 119 10.74 -20.11 -9.19
CA SER A 119 10.07 -19.67 -10.41
C SER A 119 10.97 -18.74 -11.22
N TYR A 120 10.77 -18.68 -12.53
CA TYR A 120 11.55 -17.79 -13.39
C TYR A 120 11.46 -16.33 -12.90
N PRO A 121 12.55 -15.54 -12.93
CA PRO A 121 13.89 -15.87 -13.42
C PRO A 121 14.72 -16.69 -12.42
N PHE A 122 15.53 -17.63 -12.92
CA PHE A 122 16.39 -18.50 -12.10
C PHE A 122 17.82 -17.97 -11.93
N GLU A 123 18.27 -17.14 -12.87
CA GLU A 123 19.63 -16.63 -12.90
C GLU A 123 19.78 -15.42 -11.98
N ALA A 124 20.82 -15.43 -11.14
CA ALA A 124 21.01 -14.41 -10.10
C ALA A 124 21.10 -12.97 -10.65
N PHE A 125 21.69 -12.79 -11.84
CA PHE A 125 21.81 -11.47 -12.48
C PHE A 125 20.47 -10.88 -12.95
N GLN A 126 19.42 -11.71 -13.03
CA GLN A 126 18.07 -11.30 -13.39
C GLN A 126 17.18 -11.05 -12.17
N HIS A 127 17.66 -11.39 -10.97
CA HIS A 127 16.91 -11.16 -9.74
C HIS A 127 16.84 -9.67 -9.40
N SER A 128 15.83 -9.30 -8.63
CA SER A 128 15.67 -7.92 -8.18
C SER A 128 16.74 -7.54 -7.15
N PRO A 129 17.14 -6.26 -7.06
CA PRO A 129 17.95 -5.75 -5.95
C PRO A 129 17.51 -6.24 -4.56
N VAL A 130 16.20 -6.26 -4.28
CA VAL A 130 15.68 -6.77 -3.00
C VAL A 130 16.02 -8.23 -2.80
N ALA A 131 15.89 -9.06 -3.85
CA ALA A 131 16.21 -10.49 -3.76
C ALA A 131 17.69 -10.73 -3.42
N ALA A 132 18.60 -9.93 -4.00
CA ALA A 132 20.02 -10.01 -3.71
C ALA A 132 20.32 -9.62 -2.25
N GLN A 133 19.71 -8.54 -1.74
CA GLN A 133 19.90 -8.11 -0.36
C GLN A 133 19.26 -9.08 0.64
N ALA A 134 18.12 -9.67 0.30
CA ALA A 134 17.50 -10.72 1.11
C ALA A 134 18.37 -12.00 1.16
N ASP A 135 19.10 -12.32 0.08
CA ASP A 135 20.08 -13.39 0.10
C ASP A 135 21.27 -13.08 1.02
N ALA A 136 21.79 -11.85 0.99
CA ALA A 136 22.85 -11.41 1.87
C ALA A 136 22.43 -11.45 3.35
N PHE A 137 21.22 -10.95 3.66
CA PHE A 137 20.65 -11.04 5.00
C PHE A 137 20.57 -12.49 5.47
N MET A 138 20.03 -13.38 4.62
CA MET A 138 19.87 -14.79 4.95
C MET A 138 21.18 -15.57 5.09
N ALA A 139 22.28 -15.05 4.53
CA ALA A 139 23.62 -15.63 4.71
C ALA A 139 24.18 -15.38 6.12
N ILE A 140 23.75 -14.31 6.79
CA ILE A 140 24.17 -13.96 8.16
C ILE A 140 23.20 -14.54 9.20
N ARG A 141 21.90 -14.42 8.94
CA ARG A 141 20.82 -14.90 9.81
C ARG A 141 19.80 -15.71 9.03
N ASN A 142 19.52 -16.94 9.46
CA ASN A 142 18.53 -17.77 8.76
C ASN A 142 17.11 -17.18 8.87
N PHE A 143 16.24 -17.53 7.91
CA PHE A 143 14.85 -17.06 7.92
C PHE A 143 14.07 -17.55 9.16
N ILE A 144 14.39 -18.74 9.69
CA ILE A 144 13.69 -19.33 10.86
C ILE A 144 13.79 -18.41 12.09
N TRP A 145 14.94 -17.76 12.31
CA TRP A 145 15.10 -16.78 13.39
C TRP A 145 14.13 -15.61 13.24
N LEU A 146 14.08 -15.01 12.05
CA LEU A 146 13.17 -13.89 11.76
C LEU A 146 11.69 -14.32 11.86
N ASP A 147 11.34 -15.50 11.38
CA ASP A 147 9.99 -16.05 11.44
C ASP A 147 9.52 -16.35 12.86
N THR A 148 10.43 -16.88 13.68
CA THR A 148 10.18 -17.15 15.10
C THR A 148 9.91 -15.85 15.86
N ASP A 149 10.77 -14.85 15.69
CA ASP A 149 10.62 -13.56 16.36
C ASP A 149 9.38 -12.81 15.91
N PHE A 150 9.09 -12.83 14.60
CA PHE A 150 7.88 -12.22 14.06
C PHE A 150 6.62 -12.91 14.62
N SER A 151 6.63 -14.24 14.75
CA SER A 151 5.52 -15.00 15.36
C SER A 151 5.31 -14.64 16.83
N PHE A 152 6.38 -14.48 17.61
CA PHE A 152 6.29 -14.02 19.00
C PHE A 152 5.70 -12.61 19.09
N TYR A 153 6.13 -11.71 18.21
CA TYR A 153 5.60 -10.36 18.13
C TYR A 153 4.09 -10.35 17.82
N GLN A 154 3.64 -11.19 16.89
CA GLN A 154 2.21 -11.35 16.59
C GLN A 154 1.43 -11.91 17.79
N ALA A 155 1.94 -12.96 18.43
CA ALA A 155 1.30 -13.59 19.58
C ALA A 155 1.21 -12.65 20.80
N GLY A 156 2.17 -11.73 20.96
CA GLY A 156 2.19 -10.71 22.00
C GLY A 156 1.22 -9.54 21.79
N GLY A 157 0.40 -9.55 20.72
CA GLY A 157 -0.52 -8.47 20.38
C GLY A 157 0.14 -7.30 19.63
N GLY A 158 1.38 -7.46 19.16
CA GLY A 158 2.20 -6.43 18.51
C GLY A 158 1.69 -5.94 17.14
N ILE A 159 0.64 -6.54 16.59
CA ILE A 159 -0.11 -5.91 15.51
C ILE A 159 -1.17 -5.04 16.18
N GLU A 160 -0.86 -3.77 16.40
CA GLU A 160 -1.78 -2.78 16.97
C GLU A 160 -3.21 -3.00 16.40
N PRO A 161 -4.21 -3.27 17.24
CA PRO A 161 -5.59 -3.12 16.86
C PRO A 161 -5.86 -1.62 16.81
N GLU A 162 -5.46 -0.94 15.75
CA GLU A 162 -5.90 0.43 15.55
C GLU A 162 -7.39 0.43 15.18
N GLY A 163 -8.21 0.56 16.22
CA GLY A 163 -9.01 1.77 16.42
C GLY A 163 -9.79 2.28 15.21
N ASP A 164 -11.08 1.99 15.26
CA ASP A 164 -12.23 2.64 14.66
C ASP A 164 -12.47 2.50 13.14
N GLU A 165 -13.49 1.69 12.87
CA GLU A 165 -14.35 1.66 11.68
C GLU A 165 -15.07 3.01 11.41
N ASN A 166 -14.53 4.12 11.91
CA ASN A 166 -15.25 5.40 12.07
C ASN A 166 -14.61 6.56 11.28
N GLU A 167 -13.42 6.38 10.70
CA GLU A 167 -12.87 7.34 9.73
C GLU A 167 -13.41 7.12 8.30
N GLN A 168 -13.84 5.89 7.95
CA GLN A 168 -14.52 5.65 6.67
C GLN A 168 -15.94 6.21 6.65
N ALA A 169 -16.63 6.22 7.80
CA ALA A 169 -17.95 6.84 7.92
C ALA A 169 -17.89 8.38 7.72
N ALA A 170 -16.77 9.03 8.07
CA ALA A 170 -16.64 10.49 7.93
C ALA A 170 -16.36 10.92 6.48
N GLU A 171 -15.58 10.15 5.70
CA GLU A 171 -15.36 10.44 4.27
C GLU A 171 -16.58 10.05 3.42
N GLU A 172 -17.25 8.92 3.71
CA GLU A 172 -18.47 8.52 2.98
C GLU A 172 -19.68 9.42 3.32
N ASP A 173 -19.80 9.94 4.55
CA ASP A 173 -20.87 10.90 4.92
C ASP A 173 -20.62 12.32 4.38
N MET A 174 -19.38 12.67 4.02
CA MET A 174 -19.07 13.92 3.31
C MET A 174 -19.34 13.81 1.81
N GLU A 175 -18.95 12.70 1.16
CA GLU A 175 -19.25 12.47 -0.28
C GLU A 175 -20.77 12.33 -0.52
N MET A 176 -21.52 11.68 0.36
CA MET A 176 -22.98 11.57 0.25
C MET A 176 -23.72 12.91 0.44
N LYS A 177 -23.16 13.84 1.23
CA LYS A 177 -23.72 15.20 1.37
C LYS A 177 -23.48 16.05 0.12
N GLU A 178 -22.30 15.94 -0.48
CA GLU A 178 -21.95 16.69 -1.70
C GLU A 178 -22.81 16.22 -2.90
N VAL A 179 -23.02 14.90 -3.05
CA VAL A 179 -23.93 14.33 -4.06
C VAL A 179 -25.39 14.71 -3.78
N GLY A 180 -25.80 14.77 -2.51
CA GLY A 180 -27.16 15.17 -2.12
C GLY A 180 -27.48 16.65 -2.37
N GLU A 181 -26.47 17.53 -2.32
CA GLU A 181 -26.63 18.95 -2.65
C GLU A 181 -26.69 19.19 -4.17
N GLU A 182 -25.88 18.48 -4.98
CA GLU A 182 -25.95 18.56 -6.44
C GLU A 182 -27.30 18.08 -7.00
N ILE A 183 -27.89 17.01 -6.43
CA ILE A 183 -29.21 16.52 -6.86
C ILE A 183 -30.31 17.53 -6.55
N LYS A 184 -30.26 18.18 -5.36
CA LYS A 184 -31.23 19.23 -4.99
C LYS A 184 -31.09 20.51 -5.78
N GLU A 185 -29.90 20.80 -6.31
CA GLU A 185 -29.68 21.94 -7.21
C GLU A 185 -30.21 21.64 -8.62
N MET A 186 -30.03 20.42 -9.12
CA MET A 186 -30.62 19.99 -10.40
C MET A 186 -32.15 19.96 -10.37
N GLU A 187 -32.76 19.46 -9.29
CA GLU A 187 -34.23 19.45 -9.15
C GLU A 187 -34.81 20.86 -9.11
N ARG A 188 -34.19 21.79 -8.36
CA ARG A 188 -34.60 23.21 -8.33
C ARG A 188 -34.46 23.89 -9.69
N ASN A 189 -33.42 23.56 -10.45
CA ASN A 189 -33.21 24.12 -11.78
C ASN A 189 -34.17 23.53 -12.84
N GLN A 190 -34.68 22.32 -12.63
CA GLN A 190 -35.68 21.71 -13.50
C GLN A 190 -37.09 22.25 -13.21
N GLU A 191 -37.47 22.39 -11.94
CA GLU A 191 -38.74 23.02 -11.55
C GLU A 191 -38.84 24.48 -12.01
N ALA A 192 -37.72 25.21 -12.02
CA ALA A 192 -37.67 26.58 -12.54
C ALA A 192 -37.84 26.66 -14.07
N LYS A 193 -37.49 25.61 -14.81
CA LYS A 193 -37.72 25.52 -16.27
C LYS A 193 -39.16 25.14 -16.58
N ASP A 194 -39.71 24.18 -15.85
CA ASP A 194 -41.09 23.71 -16.05
C ASP A 194 -42.13 24.77 -15.62
N ALA A 195 -41.78 25.67 -14.69
CA ALA A 195 -42.61 26.82 -14.33
C ALA A 195 -42.59 27.99 -15.35
N MET A 196 -41.65 28.01 -16.29
CA MET A 196 -41.56 29.03 -17.36
C MET A 196 -42.18 28.57 -18.69
N GLU A 197 -42.42 27.27 -18.89
CA GLU A 197 -43.24 26.77 -20.00
C GLU A 197 -44.72 26.75 -19.59
N GLY A 198 -45.31 27.94 -19.54
CA GLY A 198 -46.76 28.10 -19.44
C GLY A 198 -47.49 27.40 -20.60
N PRO A 199 -48.75 26.97 -20.39
CA PRO A 199 -49.50 26.23 -21.39
C PRO A 199 -49.65 27.05 -22.67
N ILE A 200 -49.19 26.49 -23.79
CA ILE A 200 -49.50 27.00 -25.13
C ILE A 200 -51.01 26.82 -25.31
N GLN A 201 -51.73 27.90 -25.11
CA GLN A 201 -53.16 28.02 -25.35
C GLN A 201 -53.33 28.18 -26.87
N GLU A 202 -53.57 27.08 -27.57
CA GLU A 202 -53.95 27.10 -28.99
C GLU A 202 -55.41 27.58 -29.11
N ASP A 203 -55.59 28.91 -29.15
CA ASP A 203 -56.81 29.52 -29.66
C ASP A 203 -56.89 29.29 -31.18
N PHE A 204 -57.58 28.21 -31.58
CA PHE A 204 -58.02 28.05 -32.96
C PHE A 204 -59.21 28.96 -33.23
N ASP A 205 -58.92 30.17 -33.68
CA ASP A 205 -59.90 31.07 -34.27
C ASP A 205 -60.54 30.40 -35.51
N LYS A 206 -61.85 30.18 -35.40
CA LYS A 206 -62.75 30.02 -36.54
C LYS A 206 -62.67 31.27 -37.40
N MET A 207 -62.07 31.16 -38.59
CA MET A 207 -62.42 32.00 -39.71
C MET A 207 -63.05 31.16 -40.82
N GLU A 208 -64.28 31.55 -41.11
CA GLU A 208 -65.18 31.07 -42.15
C GLU A 208 -64.52 31.08 -43.53
N LEU A 209 -64.83 30.07 -44.33
CA LEU A 209 -64.96 30.17 -45.79
C LEU A 209 -65.81 28.98 -46.26
N CYS A 210 -67.13 29.20 -46.34
CA CYS A 210 -68.07 28.77 -47.38
C CYS A 210 -69.50 29.19 -46.99
#